data_AF-C5XXL5-F1
#
_entry.id   AF-C5XXL5-F1
#
_cell.length_a   1.000
_cell.length_b   1.000
_cell.length_c   1.000
_cell.angle_alpha   90.00
_cell.angle_beta   90.00
_cell.angle_gamma   90.00
#
_symmetry.space_group_name_H-M   'P 1'
#
loop_
_entity.id
_entity.type
_entity.pdbx_description
1 polymer ?
#
loop_
_entity_poly.entity_id
_entity_poly.type
_entity_poly.pdbx_seq_one_letter_code
_entity_poly.pdbx_strand_id
1 'polypeptide(L)'
;MDAKDILGLPKTPFSSSQEKKSRPPKEPQRKPDGVSREVYALTGGVGMAPLMPTIEASHLKRRPAAEKEKVAWQWLPFTSSARTDNLQLYHWVRVVNGIQPTGDYQFAKYNKKADVVKYTDEEYEKYLVDPDWSKEETDQLFELCERFDLRFIVIADRFPTARSVEDLKSRYYSASRTLLIHRARSFEDVSGNPLGKDTYDAAHEIERKRALSALLSQTKQQERKDAETLAEAKRIMESRAATKDVDEAVMPPSSDNAMVPVDGVSPSSSTHPSLLHPNTTANTLIPNALRTLRVYLRTHALDQMVQAVGASAGIRVIKRVDQTLQELGVNLKPKVPTKAVCVEHIELRNELLTLLNLQKQLQSKEAEVSANRENSFTEAPSTPKRSNRDIDRPFNPDAIGFTGERAGKRDHKRKTTGRFIDAPPSPPQSKRPRKLKGSD
;
A
#
# COMPACT_ATOMS: atom_id res chain seq x y z
N MET A 1 40.23 -21.90 -53.01
CA MET A 1 38.76 -21.89 -53.09
C MET A 1 38.26 -21.23 -51.83
N ASP A 2 37.65 -20.06 -51.97
CA ASP A 2 37.08 -19.27 -50.87
C ASP A 2 35.55 -19.40 -50.89
N ALA A 3 34.86 -19.10 -49.79
CA ALA A 3 33.41 -19.31 -49.64
C ALA A 3 32.55 -18.54 -50.66
N LYS A 4 33.11 -17.52 -51.34
CA LYS A 4 32.46 -16.79 -52.42
C LYS A 4 32.49 -17.48 -53.79
N ASP A 5 33.40 -18.43 -54.02
CA ASP A 5 33.35 -19.29 -55.22
C ASP A 5 32.27 -20.39 -55.08
N ILE A 6 31.85 -20.72 -53.85
CA ILE A 6 30.89 -21.79 -53.55
C ILE A 6 29.43 -21.34 -53.79
N LEU A 7 29.15 -20.03 -53.80
CA LEU A 7 27.79 -19.47 -53.78
C LEU A 7 27.32 -18.78 -55.08
N GLY A 8 28.09 -18.87 -56.18
CA GLY A 8 27.58 -18.63 -57.54
C GLY A 8 27.05 -17.22 -57.87
N LEU A 9 27.36 -16.19 -57.09
CA LEU A 9 26.83 -14.84 -57.29
C LEU A 9 27.54 -14.09 -58.44
N PRO A 10 26.81 -13.32 -59.28
CA PRO A 10 27.39 -12.66 -60.46
C PRO A 10 28.36 -11.52 -60.10
N LYS A 11 29.48 -11.45 -60.82
CA LYS A 11 30.53 -10.45 -60.64
C LYS A 11 30.22 -9.19 -61.45
N THR A 12 29.94 -8.07 -60.78
CA THR A 12 29.99 -6.72 -61.39
C THR A 12 31.20 -5.95 -60.83
N PRO A 13 32.04 -5.32 -61.67
CA PRO A 13 33.24 -4.64 -61.21
C PRO A 13 32.98 -3.12 -61.05
N PHE A 14 33.15 -2.58 -59.85
CA PHE A 14 33.54 -1.17 -59.70
C PHE A 14 34.51 -0.95 -58.54
N SER A 15 35.55 -0.17 -58.84
CA SER A 15 36.59 0.27 -57.92
C SER A 15 36.13 1.50 -57.15
N SER A 16 36.42 1.57 -55.85
CA SER A 16 37.30 2.64 -55.32
C SER A 16 37.53 2.54 -53.81
N SER A 17 38.73 2.95 -53.44
CA SER A 17 39.23 3.33 -52.10
C SER A 17 38.19 3.81 -51.07
N GLN A 18 38.34 3.36 -49.81
CA GLN A 18 38.49 4.23 -48.62
C GLN A 18 39.17 3.46 -47.47
N GLU A 19 39.62 4.19 -46.45
CA GLU A 19 40.77 3.85 -45.61
C GLU A 19 40.53 2.84 -44.46
N LYS A 20 41.60 2.15 -44.06
CA LYS A 20 41.63 1.33 -42.84
C LYS A 20 41.61 2.23 -41.60
N LYS A 21 40.53 2.19 -40.81
CA LYS A 21 40.51 2.73 -39.44
C LYS A 21 40.81 1.62 -38.44
N SER A 22 41.80 1.84 -37.58
CA SER A 22 42.40 0.81 -36.71
C SER A 22 41.48 0.41 -35.54
N ARG A 23 41.44 -0.88 -35.24
CA ARG A 23 40.84 -1.44 -34.02
C ARG A 23 41.95 -1.55 -32.96
N PRO A 24 41.73 -1.16 -31.69
CA PRO A 24 42.78 -1.19 -30.67
C PRO A 24 43.26 -2.63 -30.40
N PRO A 25 44.54 -2.82 -30.05
CA PRO A 25 45.10 -4.15 -29.83
C PRO A 25 44.48 -4.80 -28.59
N LYS A 26 44.04 -6.06 -28.71
CA LYS A 26 43.76 -6.91 -27.56
C LYS A 26 45.07 -7.16 -26.83
N GLU A 27 45.18 -6.73 -25.58
CA GLU A 27 46.28 -7.15 -24.72
C GLU A 27 46.29 -8.68 -24.60
N PRO A 28 47.44 -9.35 -24.77
CA PRO A 28 47.53 -10.77 -24.47
C PRO A 28 47.46 -10.93 -22.95
N GLN A 29 46.40 -11.57 -22.44
CA GLN A 29 46.32 -11.98 -21.03
C GLN A 29 47.54 -12.85 -20.71
N ARG A 30 48.53 -12.25 -20.02
CA ARG A 30 49.68 -12.98 -19.53
C ARG A 30 49.23 -13.86 -18.37
N LYS A 31 49.68 -15.11 -18.39
CA LYS A 31 49.56 -16.03 -17.25
C LYS A 31 50.11 -15.34 -15.98
N PRO A 32 49.44 -15.48 -14.81
CA PRO A 32 50.06 -15.13 -13.54
C PRO A 32 51.24 -16.08 -13.28
N ASP A 33 52.32 -15.57 -12.67
CA ASP A 33 53.46 -16.42 -12.31
C ASP A 33 53.08 -17.40 -11.19
N GLY A 34 53.68 -18.60 -11.25
CA GLY A 34 53.42 -19.70 -10.31
C GLY A 34 52.31 -20.68 -10.72
N VAL A 35 51.57 -20.45 -11.83
CA VAL A 35 50.55 -21.38 -12.33
C VAL A 35 51.02 -22.11 -13.60
N SER A 36 50.85 -23.42 -13.67
CA SER A 36 51.23 -24.21 -14.85
C SER A 36 50.29 -23.97 -16.04
N ARG A 37 50.81 -24.18 -17.25
CA ARG A 37 50.11 -23.79 -18.49
C ARG A 37 48.84 -24.63 -18.72
N GLU A 38 48.89 -25.93 -18.44
CA GLU A 38 47.73 -26.81 -18.57
C GLU A 38 46.62 -26.48 -17.55
N VAL A 39 46.96 -26.16 -16.30
CA VAL A 39 45.97 -25.78 -15.28
C VAL A 39 45.24 -24.49 -15.67
N TYR A 40 45.98 -23.47 -16.12
CA TYR A 40 45.37 -22.20 -16.56
C TYR A 40 44.45 -22.38 -17.79
N ALA A 41 44.83 -23.27 -18.72
CA ALA A 41 44.01 -23.58 -19.90
C ALA A 41 42.73 -24.35 -19.54
N LEU A 42 42.77 -25.23 -18.53
CA LEU A 42 41.62 -26.02 -18.08
C LEU A 42 40.59 -25.20 -17.28
N THR A 43 41.04 -24.25 -16.44
CA THR A 43 40.13 -23.40 -15.65
C THR A 43 39.61 -22.18 -16.42
N GLY A 44 40.12 -21.90 -17.63
CA GLY A 44 39.66 -20.80 -18.50
C GLY A 44 39.77 -19.39 -17.88
N GLY A 45 40.54 -19.23 -16.79
CA GLY A 45 40.57 -18.02 -15.97
C GLY A 45 39.31 -17.77 -15.11
N VAL A 46 38.28 -18.62 -15.17
CA VAL A 46 37.01 -18.46 -14.46
C VAL A 46 36.98 -19.38 -13.24
N GLY A 47 37.40 -18.87 -12.08
CA GLY A 47 37.44 -19.64 -10.83
C GLY A 47 38.55 -19.23 -9.86
N MET A 48 39.54 -18.46 -10.33
CA MET A 48 40.48 -17.80 -9.43
C MET A 48 39.82 -16.56 -8.84
N ALA A 49 39.57 -16.57 -7.52
CA ALA A 49 39.23 -15.36 -6.80
C ALA A 49 40.35 -14.31 -7.00
N PRO A 50 40.04 -12.99 -7.06
CA PRO A 50 41.08 -11.97 -7.22
C PRO A 50 42.07 -12.03 -6.06
N LEU A 51 43.22 -12.68 -6.27
CA LEU A 51 44.34 -12.62 -5.34
C LEU A 51 44.78 -11.17 -5.27
N MET A 52 44.59 -10.56 -4.11
CA MET A 52 45.00 -9.18 -3.86
C MET A 52 46.48 -9.07 -4.23
N PRO A 53 46.90 -8.12 -5.10
CA PRO A 53 48.28 -8.04 -5.55
C PRO A 53 49.22 -8.01 -4.35
N THR A 54 50.13 -8.98 -4.28
CA THR A 54 51.18 -8.97 -3.26
C THR A 54 52.13 -7.83 -3.60
N ILE A 55 51.94 -6.70 -2.94
CA ILE A 55 52.83 -5.55 -3.06
C ILE A 55 54.15 -5.95 -2.42
N GLU A 56 55.14 -6.35 -3.23
CA GLU A 56 56.49 -6.49 -2.72
C GLU A 56 56.96 -5.14 -2.16
N ALA A 57 57.53 -5.17 -0.95
CA ALA A 57 57.99 -3.97 -0.25
C ALA A 57 59.09 -3.19 -1.03
N SER A 58 59.74 -3.84 -2.00
CA SER A 58 60.68 -3.28 -2.98
C SER A 58 60.04 -2.28 -3.94
N HIS A 59 58.77 -2.48 -4.33
CA HIS A 59 58.05 -1.66 -5.30
C HIS A 59 57.29 -0.47 -4.68
N LEU A 60 57.15 -0.44 -3.35
CA LEU A 60 56.77 0.77 -2.63
C LEU A 60 57.91 1.79 -2.72
N LYS A 61 57.86 2.65 -3.75
CA LYS A 61 58.74 3.83 -3.86
C LYS A 61 58.86 4.47 -2.48
N ARG A 62 60.09 4.56 -1.95
CA ARG A 62 60.35 5.28 -0.69
C ARG A 62 59.70 6.65 -0.80
N ARG A 63 58.62 6.86 -0.05
CA ARG A 63 57.92 8.14 -0.01
C ARG A 63 58.99 9.17 0.35
N PRO A 64 59.16 10.26 -0.43
CA PRO A 64 60.11 11.30 -0.04
C PRO A 64 59.76 11.73 1.38
N ALA A 65 60.77 12.09 2.17
CA ALA A 65 60.62 12.47 3.56
C ALA A 65 59.92 13.85 3.64
N ALA A 66 58.62 13.88 3.34
CA ALA A 66 57.72 14.87 3.87
C ALA A 66 57.94 14.88 5.39
N GLU A 67 58.10 16.08 5.96
CA GLU A 67 58.19 16.24 7.41
C GLU A 67 57.06 15.44 8.04
N LYS A 68 57.41 14.44 8.84
CA LYS A 68 56.43 13.60 9.49
C LYS A 68 55.69 14.50 10.48
N GLU A 69 54.46 14.89 10.11
CA GLU A 69 53.53 15.58 10.99
C GLU A 69 53.65 14.97 12.38
N LYS A 70 54.05 15.78 13.37
CA LYS A 70 54.13 15.35 14.76
C LYS A 70 52.71 15.30 15.28
N VAL A 71 52.03 14.19 14.98
CA VAL A 71 50.69 13.89 15.46
C VAL A 71 50.78 13.41 16.90
N ALA A 72 50.24 14.20 17.82
CA ALA A 72 50.02 13.81 19.20
C ALA A 72 48.51 13.78 19.48
N TRP A 73 48.06 12.81 20.27
CA TRP A 73 46.71 12.82 20.82
C TRP A 73 46.76 13.44 22.21
N GLN A 74 45.99 14.50 22.44
CA GLN A 74 45.91 15.19 23.72
C GLN A 74 44.48 15.12 24.27
N TRP A 75 44.34 14.87 25.56
CA TRP A 75 43.06 14.94 26.25
C TRP A 75 42.78 16.41 26.62
N LEU A 76 41.91 17.06 25.85
CA LEU A 76 41.68 18.51 25.95
C LEU A 76 40.23 18.83 26.32
N PRO A 77 40.01 19.88 27.12
CA PRO A 77 38.67 20.41 27.34
C PRO A 77 38.12 21.05 26.06
N PHE A 78 36.82 20.96 25.87
CA PHE A 78 36.10 21.64 24.80
C PHE A 78 34.71 22.09 25.28
N THR A 79 34.22 23.16 24.67
CA THR A 79 32.81 23.58 24.72
C THR A 79 32.20 23.34 23.35
N SER A 80 30.87 23.27 23.27
CA SER A 80 30.14 22.99 22.03
C SER A 80 29.00 23.98 21.90
N SER A 81 28.99 24.80 20.83
CA SER A 81 27.94 25.80 20.58
C SER A 81 26.53 25.21 20.50
N ALA A 82 26.42 23.90 20.24
CA ALA A 82 25.19 23.14 20.28
C ALA A 82 24.52 23.08 21.68
N ARG A 83 25.18 23.53 22.75
CA ARG A 83 24.64 23.61 24.10
C ARG A 83 24.63 25.05 24.60
N THR A 84 23.60 25.39 25.37
CA THR A 84 23.44 26.70 26.03
C THR A 84 23.92 26.72 27.48
N ASP A 85 24.27 25.58 28.05
CA ASP A 85 24.63 25.41 29.47
C ASP A 85 26.12 25.61 29.78
N ASN A 86 26.92 25.99 28.78
CA ASN A 86 28.39 26.17 28.87
C ASN A 86 29.13 24.94 29.44
N LEU A 87 28.56 23.74 29.35
CA LEU A 87 29.16 22.52 29.89
C LEU A 87 30.49 22.22 29.18
N GLN A 88 31.58 22.21 29.96
CA GLN A 88 32.91 21.84 29.50
C GLN A 88 33.07 20.31 29.56
N LEU A 89 33.33 19.71 28.41
CA LEU A 89 33.58 18.28 28.25
C LEU A 89 35.04 18.05 27.83
N TYR A 90 35.49 16.80 27.84
CA TYR A 90 36.85 16.43 27.42
C TYR A 90 36.81 15.33 26.37
N HIS A 91 37.70 15.38 25.38
CA HIS A 91 37.92 14.28 24.43
C HIS A 91 39.37 14.21 23.94
N TRP A 92 39.71 13.11 23.28
CA TRP A 92 41.01 12.95 22.61
C TRP A 92 41.03 13.74 21.30
N VAL A 93 41.91 14.74 21.23
CA VAL A 93 42.06 15.64 20.09
C VAL A 93 43.36 15.33 19.36
N ARG A 94 43.29 15.23 18.02
CA ARG A 94 44.47 15.09 17.15
C ARG A 94 45.17 16.45 17.01
N VAL A 95 46.26 16.64 17.75
CA VAL A 95 47.13 17.82 17.68
C VAL A 95 48.22 17.54 16.65
N VAL A 96 48.39 18.44 15.68
CA VAL A 96 49.37 18.29 14.59
C VAL A 96 50.43 19.38 14.73
N ASN A 97 51.70 19.00 14.81
CA ASN A 97 52.83 19.92 14.95
C ASN A 97 52.72 20.87 16.17
N GLY A 98 52.04 20.42 17.23
CA GLY A 98 51.77 21.22 18.44
C GLY A 98 50.59 22.19 18.33
N ILE A 99 49.96 22.32 17.16
CA ILE A 99 48.81 23.19 16.93
C ILE A 99 47.53 22.45 17.31
N GLN A 100 46.81 22.96 18.31
CA GLN A 100 45.49 22.47 18.67
C GLN A 100 44.46 22.92 17.61
N PRO A 101 43.42 22.12 17.30
CA PRO A 101 42.37 22.53 16.38
C PRO A 101 41.61 23.76 16.89
N THR A 102 41.80 24.90 16.21
CA THR A 102 41.06 26.14 16.49
C THR A 102 39.66 26.08 15.87
N GLY A 103 38.64 26.30 16.69
CA GLY A 103 37.25 26.41 16.26
C GLY A 103 36.25 25.88 17.30
N ASP A 104 34.97 25.99 16.98
CA ASP A 104 33.90 25.30 17.71
C ASP A 104 33.98 23.77 17.52
N TYR A 105 33.34 23.02 18.43
CA TYR A 105 33.39 21.57 18.43
C TYR A 105 32.92 20.98 17.08
N GLN A 106 33.72 20.07 16.51
CA GLN A 106 33.52 19.57 15.14
C GLN A 106 32.13 18.96 14.87
N PHE A 107 31.46 18.47 15.92
CA PHE A 107 30.12 17.88 15.83
C PHE A 107 28.98 18.83 16.17
N ALA A 108 29.24 20.05 16.67
CA ALA A 108 28.19 21.03 16.99
C ALA A 108 27.31 21.37 15.78
N LYS A 109 27.92 21.43 14.58
CA LYS A 109 27.25 21.58 13.28
C LYS A 109 26.18 20.52 12.94
N TYR A 110 26.15 19.39 13.66
CA TYR A 110 25.13 18.35 13.47
C TYR A 110 23.92 18.51 14.39
N ASN A 111 23.94 19.47 15.34
CA ASN A 111 22.78 19.82 16.16
C ASN A 111 21.76 20.63 15.36
N LYS A 112 21.13 19.98 14.39
CA LYS A 112 20.05 20.56 13.58
C LYS A 112 18.75 20.50 14.36
N LYS A 113 18.17 21.66 14.65
CA LYS A 113 16.87 21.80 15.29
C LYS A 113 15.74 21.68 14.27
N ALA A 114 14.65 21.03 14.68
CA ALA A 114 13.44 20.99 13.88
C ALA A 114 12.73 22.36 13.97
N ASP A 115 12.27 22.87 12.83
CA ASP A 115 11.40 24.04 12.80
C ASP A 115 9.97 23.58 13.08
N VAL A 116 9.43 24.02 14.22
CA VAL A 116 8.11 23.60 14.74
C VAL A 116 7.14 24.76 14.61
N VAL A 117 6.06 24.55 13.87
CA VAL A 117 5.05 25.58 13.60
C VAL A 117 4.34 25.94 14.90
N LYS A 118 4.44 27.20 15.33
CA LYS A 118 3.67 27.72 16.48
C LYS A 118 2.35 28.31 15.98
N TYR A 119 1.28 28.22 16.78
CA TYR A 119 -0.04 28.81 16.49
C TYR A 119 -0.52 29.74 17.61
N THR A 120 -1.51 30.57 17.30
CA THR A 120 -2.23 31.39 18.27
C THR A 120 -3.56 30.74 18.68
N ASP A 121 -4.14 31.20 19.78
CA ASP A 121 -5.47 30.78 20.25
C ASP A 121 -6.55 30.98 19.18
N GLU A 122 -6.49 32.11 18.45
CA GLU A 122 -7.42 32.43 17.36
C GLU A 122 -7.32 31.42 16.19
N GLU A 123 -6.10 31.01 15.84
CA GLU A 123 -5.88 29.97 14.81
C GLU A 123 -6.34 28.60 15.29
N TYR A 124 -6.17 28.31 16.59
CA TYR A 124 -6.64 27.07 17.19
C TYR A 124 -8.17 26.96 17.10
N GLU A 125 -8.89 27.94 17.64
CA GLU A 125 -10.36 27.97 17.67
C GLU A 125 -10.98 27.92 16.27
N LYS A 126 -10.31 28.52 15.28
CA LYS A 126 -10.84 28.64 13.92
C LYS A 126 -10.53 27.45 13.02
N TYR A 127 -9.39 26.78 13.20
CA TYR A 127 -8.87 25.79 12.25
C TYR A 127 -8.43 24.45 12.85
N LEU A 128 -8.17 24.38 14.16
CA LEU A 128 -7.57 23.19 14.80
C LEU A 128 -8.50 22.46 15.79
N VAL A 129 -9.71 22.97 16.04
CA VAL A 129 -10.72 22.31 16.87
C VAL A 129 -11.05 20.92 16.31
N ASP A 130 -11.06 19.92 17.19
CA ASP A 130 -11.13 18.51 16.85
C ASP A 130 -11.84 17.78 18.00
N PRO A 131 -12.81 16.88 17.72
CA PRO A 131 -13.59 16.22 18.77
C PRO A 131 -12.76 15.25 19.63
N ASP A 132 -11.66 14.71 19.11
CA ASP A 132 -10.85 13.70 19.78
C ASP A 132 -9.63 14.30 20.50
N TRP A 133 -9.44 15.63 20.45
CA TRP A 133 -8.28 16.36 20.97
C TRP A 133 -8.66 17.64 21.72
N SER A 134 -8.21 17.76 22.97
CA SER A 134 -8.31 19.02 23.70
C SER A 134 -7.26 20.04 23.22
N LYS A 135 -7.48 21.32 23.54
CA LYS A 135 -6.49 22.37 23.27
C LYS A 135 -5.21 22.10 24.06
N GLU A 136 -5.36 21.76 25.33
CA GLU A 136 -4.26 21.47 26.26
C GLU A 136 -3.43 20.27 25.82
N GLU A 137 -4.06 19.19 25.32
CA GLU A 137 -3.32 18.06 24.71
C GLU A 137 -2.57 18.48 23.44
N THR A 138 -3.15 19.37 22.63
CA THR A 138 -2.48 19.86 21.42
C THR A 138 -1.31 20.80 21.76
N ASP A 139 -1.47 21.70 22.73
CA ASP A 139 -0.44 22.62 23.20
C ASP A 139 0.75 21.84 23.78
N GLN A 140 0.48 20.83 24.62
CA GLN A 140 1.51 19.92 25.15
C GLN A 140 2.23 19.14 24.05
N LEU A 141 1.50 18.66 23.03
CA LEU A 141 2.10 17.97 21.89
C LEU A 141 3.08 18.89 21.15
N PHE A 142 2.71 20.15 20.89
CA PHE A 142 3.58 21.11 20.20
C PHE A 142 4.79 21.53 21.06
N GLU A 143 4.61 21.70 22.38
CA GLU A 143 5.72 21.96 23.32
C GLU A 143 6.73 20.79 23.32
N LEU A 144 6.25 19.55 23.40
CA LEU A 144 7.09 18.35 23.38
C LEU A 144 7.75 18.14 22.00
N CYS A 145 7.08 18.50 20.91
CA CYS A 145 7.64 18.52 19.56
C CYS A 145 8.84 19.48 19.44
N GLU A 146 8.73 20.70 19.99
CA GLU A 146 9.84 21.67 20.04
C GLU A 146 10.97 21.20 20.97
N ARG A 147 10.63 20.71 22.17
CA ARG A 147 11.62 20.28 23.17
C ARG A 147 12.41 19.03 22.78
N PHE A 148 11.81 18.12 22.01
CA PHE A 148 12.41 16.83 21.64
C PHE A 148 12.72 16.69 20.14
N ASP A 149 12.79 17.79 19.39
CA ASP A 149 13.18 17.82 17.97
C ASP A 149 12.37 16.82 17.11
N LEU A 150 11.04 16.78 17.29
CA LEU A 150 10.11 15.86 16.61
C LEU A 150 10.42 14.35 16.78
N ARG A 151 11.15 13.97 17.84
CA ARG A 151 11.43 12.55 18.14
C ARG A 151 10.22 11.86 18.78
N PHE A 152 9.20 11.58 17.97
CA PHE A 152 7.88 11.05 18.40
C PHE A 152 7.91 9.85 19.36
N ILE A 153 8.94 9.00 19.33
CA ILE A 153 9.08 7.90 20.31
C ILE A 153 9.33 8.42 21.73
N VAL A 154 10.16 9.47 21.88
CA VAL A 154 10.42 10.14 23.16
C VAL A 154 9.20 10.97 23.58
N ILE A 155 8.53 11.60 22.61
CA ILE A 155 7.32 12.40 22.87
C ILE A 155 6.21 11.50 23.42
N ALA A 156 5.94 10.35 22.80
CA ALA A 156 4.94 9.39 23.27
C ALA A 156 5.24 8.83 24.67
N ASP A 157 6.52 8.53 24.97
CA ASP A 157 6.99 8.08 26.29
C ASP A 157 6.95 9.18 27.38
N ARG A 158 6.76 10.45 26.97
CA ARG A 158 6.61 11.61 27.86
C ARG A 158 5.21 12.22 27.83
N PHE A 159 4.30 11.71 26.99
CA PHE A 159 2.96 12.27 26.86
C PHE A 159 2.09 11.85 28.06
N PRO A 160 1.31 12.76 28.69
CA PRO A 160 0.54 12.39 29.89
C PRO A 160 -0.60 11.40 29.64
N THR A 161 -1.17 11.37 28.42
CA THR A 161 -2.24 10.46 28.04
C THR A 161 -1.73 9.34 27.14
N ALA A 162 -2.37 8.16 27.19
CA ALA A 162 -1.94 6.95 26.50
C ALA A 162 -2.29 6.96 24.98
N ARG A 163 -1.85 7.98 24.25
CA ARG A 163 -1.99 8.12 22.79
C ARG A 163 -0.95 7.28 22.06
N SER A 164 -1.29 6.76 20.88
CA SER A 164 -0.30 6.06 20.05
C SER A 164 0.65 7.05 19.37
N VAL A 165 1.83 6.58 18.96
CA VAL A 165 2.80 7.37 18.18
C VAL A 165 2.16 7.88 16.88
N GLU A 166 1.22 7.11 16.34
CA GLU A 166 0.50 7.38 15.10
C GLU A 166 -0.50 8.51 15.28
N ASP A 167 -1.22 8.55 16.41
CA ASP A 167 -2.16 9.64 16.75
C ASP A 167 -1.41 10.96 16.96
N LEU A 168 -0.31 10.94 17.72
CA LEU A 168 0.52 12.13 17.97
C LEU A 168 1.07 12.70 16.65
N LYS A 169 1.56 11.85 15.75
CA LYS A 169 1.99 12.24 14.41
C LYS A 169 0.82 12.80 13.59
N SER A 170 -0.32 12.10 13.58
CA SER A 170 -1.52 12.50 12.83
C SER A 170 -1.96 13.91 13.21
N ARG A 171 -2.11 14.18 14.51
CA ARG A 171 -2.47 15.50 15.03
C ARG A 171 -1.43 16.56 14.68
N TYR A 172 -0.15 16.28 14.91
CA TYR A 172 0.93 17.25 14.64
C TYR A 172 1.00 17.64 13.15
N TYR A 173 1.01 16.66 12.25
CA TYR A 173 1.12 16.91 10.81
C TYR A 173 -0.16 17.51 10.23
N SER A 174 -1.35 17.08 10.70
CA SER A 174 -2.63 17.68 10.31
C SER A 174 -2.68 19.16 10.71
N ALA A 175 -2.42 19.48 11.98
CA ALA A 175 -2.43 20.85 12.48
C ALA A 175 -1.38 21.73 11.78
N SER A 176 -0.14 21.24 11.64
CA SER A 176 0.94 21.97 10.96
C SER A 176 0.61 22.26 9.48
N ARG A 177 0.00 21.30 8.78
CA ARG A 177 -0.44 21.45 7.39
C ARG A 177 -1.59 22.45 7.25
N THR A 178 -2.58 22.37 8.14
CA THR A 178 -3.72 23.32 8.17
C THR A 178 -3.25 24.75 8.42
N LEU A 179 -2.36 24.96 9.39
CA LEU A 179 -1.73 26.27 9.66
C LEU A 179 -0.95 26.77 8.44
N LEU A 180 -0.15 25.90 7.80
CA LEU A 180 0.61 26.25 6.61
C LEU A 180 -0.30 26.68 5.45
N ILE A 181 -1.40 25.96 5.21
CA ILE A 181 -2.39 26.31 4.18
C ILE A 181 -3.06 27.66 4.46
N HIS A 182 -3.47 27.93 5.71
CA HIS A 182 -4.15 29.17 6.06
C HIS A 182 -3.22 30.39 6.17
N ARG A 183 -1.91 30.20 6.36
CA ARG A 183 -0.90 31.26 6.36
C ARG A 183 -0.32 31.54 4.96
N ALA A 184 -0.41 30.59 4.04
CA ALA A 184 0.09 30.75 2.68
C ALA A 184 -0.71 31.79 1.89
N ARG A 185 -0.01 32.56 1.05
CA ARG A 185 -0.62 33.56 0.16
C ARG A 185 -1.01 32.95 -1.18
N SER A 186 -0.34 31.87 -1.59
CA SER A 186 -0.62 31.11 -2.79
C SER A 186 -0.57 29.60 -2.52
N PHE A 187 -1.18 28.81 -3.42
CA PHE A 187 -1.10 27.36 -3.37
C PHE A 187 0.33 26.84 -3.64
N GLU A 188 1.12 27.59 -4.41
CA GLU A 188 2.48 27.20 -4.79
C GLU A 188 3.42 27.19 -3.58
N ASP A 189 3.28 28.18 -2.68
CA ASP A 189 3.97 28.28 -1.38
C ASP A 189 3.74 27.03 -0.49
N VAL A 190 2.54 26.43 -0.56
CA VAL A 190 2.20 25.21 0.17
C VAL A 190 2.80 23.98 -0.51
N SER A 191 2.70 23.90 -1.85
CA SER A 191 3.11 22.73 -2.62
C SER A 191 4.62 22.45 -2.60
N GLY A 192 5.43 23.50 -2.45
CA GLY A 192 6.90 23.39 -2.32
C GLY A 192 7.38 22.93 -0.94
N ASN A 193 6.54 23.04 0.10
CA ASN A 193 6.90 22.66 1.46
C ASN A 193 6.63 21.16 1.69
N PRO A 194 7.57 20.37 2.26
CA PRO A 194 7.36 18.97 2.59
C PRO A 194 6.06 18.68 3.37
N LEU A 195 5.65 19.56 4.29
CA LEU A 195 4.41 19.42 5.07
C LEU A 195 3.13 19.58 4.24
N GLY A 196 3.20 20.35 3.15
CA GLY A 196 2.10 20.52 2.19
C GLY A 196 2.11 19.47 1.09
N LYS A 197 3.29 19.02 0.65
CA LYS A 197 3.44 17.99 -0.38
C LYS A 197 3.09 16.60 0.15
N ASP A 198 3.73 16.18 1.24
CA ASP A 198 3.65 14.80 1.71
C ASP A 198 2.58 14.69 2.81
N THR A 199 1.50 13.97 2.53
CA THR A 199 0.42 13.71 3.50
C THR A 199 0.81 12.56 4.43
N TYR A 200 0.73 12.79 5.75
CA TYR A 200 0.87 11.70 6.71
C TYR A 200 -0.40 10.82 6.73
N ASP A 201 -0.25 9.56 6.33
CA ASP A 201 -1.31 8.54 6.41
C ASP A 201 -1.08 7.65 7.65
N ALA A 202 -1.90 7.87 8.67
CA ALA A 202 -1.85 7.09 9.90
C ALA A 202 -2.27 5.61 9.67
N ALA A 203 -3.25 5.35 8.80
CA ALA A 203 -3.72 3.99 8.54
C ALA A 203 -2.64 3.16 7.82
N HIS A 204 -1.95 3.77 6.85
CA HIS A 204 -0.79 3.17 6.20
C HIS A 204 0.35 2.89 7.18
N GLU A 205 0.70 3.84 8.06
CA GLU A 205 1.78 3.63 9.05
C GLU A 205 1.44 2.53 10.06
N ILE A 206 0.18 2.44 10.52
CA ILE A 206 -0.32 1.33 11.37
C ILE A 206 -0.17 -0.01 10.66
N GLU A 207 -0.65 -0.14 9.42
CA GLU A 207 -0.58 -1.40 8.67
C GLU A 207 0.86 -1.79 8.34
N ARG A 208 1.70 -0.83 7.94
CA ARG A 208 3.13 -1.03 7.70
C ARG A 208 3.85 -1.54 8.96
N LYS A 209 3.51 -1.00 10.14
CA LYS A 209 4.05 -1.47 11.43
C LYS A 209 3.52 -2.85 11.80
N ARG A 210 2.23 -3.15 11.55
CA ARG A 210 1.63 -4.48 11.74
C ARG A 210 2.35 -5.52 10.89
N ALA A 211 2.50 -5.27 9.59
CA ALA A 211 3.18 -6.16 8.66
C ALA A 211 4.66 -6.38 9.03
N LEU A 212 5.39 -5.33 9.40
CA LEU A 212 6.78 -5.46 9.86
C LEU A 212 6.88 -6.26 11.17
N SER A 213 5.97 -6.06 12.11
CA SER A 213 5.92 -6.82 13.37
C SER A 213 5.57 -8.29 13.15
N ALA A 214 4.71 -8.58 12.17
CA ALA A 214 4.41 -9.94 11.75
C ALA A 214 5.66 -10.62 11.15
N LEU A 215 6.41 -9.93 10.28
CA LEU A 215 7.66 -10.44 9.72
C LEU A 215 8.74 -10.68 10.80
N LEU A 216 8.95 -9.72 11.70
CA LEU A 216 9.96 -9.81 12.76
C LEU A 216 9.63 -10.82 13.86
N SER A 217 8.36 -11.25 13.97
CA SER A 217 7.94 -12.31 14.89
C SER A 217 7.90 -13.70 14.25
N GLN A 218 8.26 -13.83 12.96
CA GLN A 218 8.38 -15.14 12.31
C GLN A 218 9.47 -15.99 12.98
N THR A 219 9.18 -17.29 13.11
CA THR A 219 10.17 -18.26 13.56
C THR A 219 10.86 -18.91 12.37
N LYS A 220 12.10 -19.37 12.54
CA LYS A 220 12.84 -20.14 11.52
C LYS A 220 12.12 -21.40 11.01
N GLN A 221 11.17 -21.94 11.79
CA GLN A 221 10.33 -23.04 11.33
C GLN A 221 9.19 -22.56 10.42
N GLN A 222 8.62 -21.39 10.72
CA GLN A 222 7.62 -20.76 9.86
C GLN A 222 8.25 -20.33 8.53
N GLU A 223 9.40 -19.66 8.55
CA GLU A 223 10.15 -19.26 7.35
C GLU A 223 10.39 -20.45 6.38
N ARG A 224 10.71 -21.64 6.92
CA ARG A 224 10.91 -22.86 6.11
C ARG A 224 9.61 -23.34 5.47
N LYS A 225 8.52 -23.41 6.23
CA LYS A 225 7.20 -23.81 5.71
C LYS A 225 6.69 -22.83 4.67
N ASP A 226 6.89 -21.54 4.89
CA ASP A 226 6.49 -20.48 3.95
C ASP A 226 7.34 -20.56 2.67
N ALA A 227 8.64 -20.86 2.77
CA ALA A 227 9.51 -21.10 1.62
C ALA A 227 9.14 -22.37 0.83
N GLU A 228 8.80 -23.48 1.51
CA GLU A 228 8.29 -24.70 0.89
C GLU A 228 6.97 -24.44 0.15
N THR A 229 6.03 -23.73 0.81
CA THR A 229 4.73 -23.34 0.23
C THR A 229 4.91 -22.42 -0.99
N LEU A 230 5.83 -21.46 -0.94
CA LEU A 230 6.16 -20.59 -2.09
C LEU A 230 6.82 -21.36 -3.23
N ALA A 231 7.66 -22.34 -2.95
CA ALA A 231 8.27 -23.21 -3.97
C ALA A 231 7.21 -24.09 -4.65
N GLU A 232 6.25 -24.63 -3.90
CA GLU A 232 5.10 -25.37 -4.44
C GLU A 232 4.19 -24.47 -5.28
N ALA A 233 3.81 -23.30 -4.77
CA ALA A 233 3.01 -22.32 -5.50
C ALA A 233 3.69 -21.90 -6.81
N LYS A 234 5.02 -21.70 -6.80
CA LYS A 234 5.81 -21.42 -8.00
C LYS A 234 5.77 -22.58 -9.00
N ARG A 235 5.97 -23.83 -8.54
CA ARG A 235 5.83 -25.03 -9.40
C ARG A 235 4.45 -25.13 -10.03
N ILE A 236 3.37 -24.82 -9.30
CA ILE A 236 2.00 -24.81 -9.82
C ILE A 236 1.80 -23.70 -10.86
N MET A 237 2.35 -22.50 -10.65
CA MET A 237 2.30 -21.42 -11.64
C MET A 237 3.07 -21.80 -12.92
N GLU A 238 4.26 -22.39 -12.80
CA GLU A 238 5.06 -22.85 -13.93
C GLU A 238 4.34 -23.97 -14.70
N SER A 239 3.72 -24.94 -14.01
CA SER A 239 2.96 -26.00 -14.68
C SER A 239 1.72 -25.45 -15.40
N ARG A 240 1.02 -24.47 -14.81
CA ARG A 240 -0.15 -23.81 -15.44
C ARG A 240 0.24 -22.94 -16.64
N ALA A 241 1.41 -22.29 -16.59
CA ALA A 241 1.95 -21.57 -17.74
C ALA A 241 2.29 -22.53 -18.88
N ALA A 242 2.97 -23.64 -18.57
CA ALA A 242 3.33 -24.67 -19.56
C ALA A 242 2.10 -25.34 -20.21
N THR A 243 1.01 -25.60 -19.48
CA THR A 243 -0.23 -26.13 -20.09
C THR A 243 -0.93 -25.10 -20.96
N LYS A 244 -0.87 -23.80 -20.60
CA LYS A 244 -1.51 -22.74 -21.37
C LYS A 244 -0.82 -22.50 -22.73
N ASP A 245 0.50 -22.64 -22.78
CA ASP A 245 1.31 -22.58 -24.01
C ASP A 245 0.97 -23.74 -24.97
N VAL A 246 0.50 -24.89 -24.43
CA VAL A 246 0.06 -26.05 -25.24
C VAL A 246 -1.35 -25.84 -25.79
N ASP A 247 -2.29 -25.28 -25.01
CA ASP A 247 -3.64 -24.97 -25.51
C ASP A 247 -3.64 -23.87 -26.59
N GLU A 248 -2.73 -22.89 -26.51
CA GLU A 248 -2.60 -21.83 -27.52
C GLU A 248 -2.00 -22.34 -28.85
N ALA A 249 -1.36 -23.51 -28.84
CA ALA A 249 -0.81 -24.17 -30.03
C ALA A 249 -1.79 -25.11 -30.77
N VAL A 250 -2.99 -25.40 -30.21
CA VAL A 250 -3.95 -26.38 -30.76
C VAL A 250 -5.33 -25.75 -31.05
N MET A 251 -5.34 -24.67 -31.84
CA MET A 251 -6.56 -24.03 -32.35
C MET A 251 -6.64 -24.03 -33.89
N PRO A 252 -7.28 -25.03 -34.52
CA PRO A 252 -7.90 -24.92 -35.84
C PRO A 252 -9.38 -24.46 -35.73
N PRO A 253 -9.98 -23.87 -36.77
CA PRO A 253 -11.33 -23.28 -36.69
C PRO A 253 -12.48 -24.23 -37.03
N SER A 254 -13.67 -23.98 -36.42
CA SER A 254 -15.04 -24.43 -36.81
C SER A 254 -15.31 -25.96 -36.85
N SER A 255 -16.43 -26.54 -36.42
CA SER A 255 -17.82 -26.04 -36.30
C SER A 255 -18.72 -27.03 -35.53
N ASP A 256 -19.80 -26.50 -34.95
CA ASP A 256 -21.17 -27.05 -34.75
C ASP A 256 -21.47 -28.43 -34.10
N ASN A 257 -22.35 -28.36 -33.09
CA ASN A 257 -23.48 -29.24 -32.74
C ASN A 257 -23.35 -30.78 -32.73
N ALA A 258 -23.52 -31.36 -31.54
CA ALA A 258 -24.59 -32.33 -31.29
C ALA A 258 -24.94 -32.44 -29.79
N MET A 259 -26.23 -32.58 -29.47
CA MET A 259 -26.74 -32.80 -28.11
C MET A 259 -27.27 -34.23 -27.96
N VAL A 260 -26.80 -34.97 -26.96
CA VAL A 260 -27.41 -36.23 -26.48
C VAL A 260 -27.26 -36.30 -24.94
N PRO A 261 -28.33 -36.54 -24.17
CA PRO A 261 -28.27 -36.74 -22.72
C PRO A 261 -28.02 -38.21 -22.36
N VAL A 262 -27.35 -38.46 -21.23
CA VAL A 262 -27.15 -39.80 -20.64
C VAL A 262 -27.50 -39.78 -19.16
N ASP A 263 -28.36 -40.70 -18.75
CA ASP A 263 -28.64 -41.05 -17.35
C ASP A 263 -27.52 -41.89 -16.73
N GLY A 264 -27.36 -41.80 -15.40
CA GLY A 264 -26.99 -42.98 -14.61
C GLY A 264 -25.86 -42.86 -13.59
N VAL A 265 -26.26 -42.95 -12.30
CA VAL A 265 -25.68 -43.83 -11.26
C VAL A 265 -24.26 -43.57 -10.72
N SER A 266 -24.16 -43.52 -9.38
CA SER A 266 -22.91 -43.45 -8.58
C SER A 266 -22.16 -44.81 -8.53
N PRO A 267 -20.89 -44.86 -8.08
CA PRO A 267 -20.66 -45.16 -6.65
C PRO A 267 -19.41 -44.54 -6.00
N SER A 268 -19.26 -44.79 -4.70
CA SER A 268 -18.32 -44.13 -3.75
C SER A 268 -16.97 -44.86 -3.55
N SER A 269 -15.96 -44.12 -3.09
CA SER A 269 -14.90 -44.57 -2.13
C SER A 269 -14.18 -43.32 -1.59
N SER A 270 -13.99 -43.02 -0.29
CA SER A 270 -13.65 -43.77 0.94
C SER A 270 -12.14 -43.94 1.21
N THR A 271 -11.47 -42.90 1.74
CA THR A 271 -10.33 -43.10 2.67
C THR A 271 -10.14 -41.88 3.60
N HIS A 272 -9.95 -42.12 4.91
CA HIS A 272 -9.38 -41.14 5.85
C HIS A 272 -7.85 -41.32 5.94
N PRO A 273 -7.11 -40.36 6.53
CA PRO A 273 -6.72 -40.55 7.94
C PRO A 273 -6.76 -39.26 8.81
N SER A 274 -6.72 -39.46 10.13
CA SER A 274 -6.75 -38.40 11.16
C SER A 274 -5.38 -37.75 11.43
N LEU A 275 -5.35 -36.61 12.16
CA LEU A 275 -4.73 -36.52 13.50
C LEU A 275 -4.75 -35.09 14.14
N LEU A 276 -5.00 -35.08 15.46
CA LEU A 276 -4.58 -34.12 16.51
C LEU A 276 -5.28 -32.73 16.68
N HIS A 277 -5.51 -32.40 17.96
CA HIS A 277 -6.17 -31.20 18.49
C HIS A 277 -5.25 -29.96 18.54
N PRO A 278 -5.84 -28.75 18.73
CA PRO A 278 -5.64 -28.10 20.04
C PRO A 278 -6.93 -27.50 20.65
N ASN A 279 -7.24 -27.87 21.90
CA ASN A 279 -8.38 -27.34 22.67
C ASN A 279 -7.99 -26.07 23.47
N THR A 280 -8.15 -24.85 22.90
CA THR A 280 -8.04 -23.61 23.71
C THR A 280 -8.94 -22.42 23.28
N THR A 281 -10.04 -22.64 22.54
CA THR A 281 -10.95 -21.54 22.11
C THR A 281 -12.44 -21.73 22.45
N ALA A 282 -12.84 -22.91 22.94
CA ALA A 282 -14.25 -23.31 23.01
C ALA A 282 -15.08 -22.75 24.20
N ASN A 283 -14.65 -21.63 24.81
CA ASN A 283 -15.31 -20.99 25.97
C ASN A 283 -15.81 -19.55 25.67
N THR A 284 -15.41 -18.94 24.56
CA THR A 284 -15.70 -17.53 24.25
C THR A 284 -17.02 -17.29 23.51
N LEU A 285 -17.67 -18.36 23.03
CA LEU A 285 -18.85 -18.30 22.14
C LEU A 285 -20.21 -18.54 22.84
N ILE A 286 -20.27 -18.53 24.18
CA ILE A 286 -21.55 -18.67 24.91
C ILE A 286 -22.15 -17.27 25.14
N PRO A 287 -23.34 -16.94 24.56
CA PRO A 287 -23.99 -15.66 24.80
C PRO A 287 -24.28 -15.45 26.30
N ASN A 288 -24.15 -14.21 26.78
CA ASN A 288 -24.35 -13.89 28.21
C ASN A 288 -25.72 -14.32 28.75
N ALA A 289 -26.76 -14.37 27.91
CA ALA A 289 -28.10 -14.84 28.28
C ALA A 289 -28.16 -16.33 28.70
N LEU A 290 -27.19 -17.15 28.29
CA LEU A 290 -27.10 -18.56 28.71
C LEU A 290 -26.33 -18.75 30.03
N ARG A 291 -25.65 -17.71 30.54
CA ARG A 291 -24.89 -17.79 31.80
C ARG A 291 -25.76 -17.61 33.05
N THR A 292 -26.97 -17.08 32.91
CA THR A 292 -27.87 -16.72 34.02
C THR A 292 -28.86 -17.80 34.43
N LEU A 293 -28.95 -18.91 33.70
CA LEU A 293 -29.89 -20.01 33.98
C LEU A 293 -29.15 -21.36 34.02
N ARG A 294 -29.36 -22.13 35.10
CA ARG A 294 -28.40 -23.16 35.55
C ARG A 294 -28.43 -24.48 34.78
N VAL A 295 -29.43 -24.75 33.94
CA VAL A 295 -29.48 -25.96 33.08
C VAL A 295 -30.22 -25.64 31.77
N TYR A 296 -29.64 -26.01 30.62
CA TYR A 296 -30.30 -25.98 29.31
C TYR A 296 -29.99 -27.25 28.52
N LEU A 297 -30.96 -27.70 27.70
CA LEU A 297 -30.72 -28.73 26.69
C LEU A 297 -29.86 -28.16 25.55
N ARG A 298 -28.89 -28.96 25.06
CA ARG A 298 -27.96 -28.54 23.97
C ARG A 298 -28.68 -28.10 22.69
N THR A 299 -29.85 -28.68 22.41
CA THR A 299 -30.73 -28.29 21.31
C THR A 299 -31.27 -26.87 21.44
N HIS A 300 -31.68 -26.45 22.64
CA HIS A 300 -32.20 -25.10 22.91
C HIS A 300 -31.09 -24.03 22.84
N ALA A 301 -29.88 -24.38 23.28
CA ALA A 301 -28.71 -23.52 23.10
C ALA A 301 -28.33 -23.38 21.62
N LEU A 302 -28.38 -24.47 20.84
CA LEU A 302 -28.15 -24.43 19.40
C LEU A 302 -29.17 -23.57 18.66
N ASP A 303 -30.46 -23.74 18.93
CA ASP A 303 -31.53 -22.94 18.27
C ASP A 303 -31.32 -21.43 18.51
N GLN A 304 -30.94 -21.02 19.73
CA GLN A 304 -30.60 -19.62 20.03
C GLN A 304 -29.33 -19.14 19.28
N MET A 305 -28.28 -19.96 19.19
CA MET A 305 -27.06 -19.59 18.45
C MET A 305 -27.32 -19.49 16.94
N VAL A 306 -28.15 -20.37 16.37
CA VAL A 306 -28.58 -20.29 14.96
C VAL A 306 -29.42 -19.02 14.71
N GLN A 307 -30.29 -18.64 15.65
CA GLN A 307 -31.02 -17.36 15.58
C GLN A 307 -30.08 -16.15 15.68
N ALA A 308 -29.07 -16.20 16.54
CA ALA A 308 -28.08 -15.12 16.69
C ALA A 308 -27.22 -14.94 15.42
N VAL A 309 -26.79 -16.04 14.78
CA VAL A 309 -26.14 -16.04 13.46
C VAL A 309 -27.03 -15.42 12.38
N GLY A 310 -28.33 -15.75 12.40
CA GLY A 310 -29.31 -15.16 11.48
C GLY A 310 -29.67 -13.70 11.77
N ALA A 311 -29.36 -13.13 12.94
CA ALA A 311 -29.90 -11.85 13.38
C ALA A 311 -29.47 -10.64 12.52
N SER A 312 -28.31 -10.72 11.87
CA SER A 312 -27.83 -9.70 10.92
C SER A 312 -28.36 -9.89 9.49
N ALA A 313 -29.01 -11.02 9.21
CA ALA A 313 -29.46 -11.42 7.88
C ALA A 313 -30.99 -11.35 7.76
N GLY A 314 -31.49 -10.86 6.61
CA GLY A 314 -32.94 -10.83 6.36
C GLY A 314 -33.53 -12.24 6.23
N ILE A 315 -34.78 -12.42 6.67
CA ILE A 315 -35.51 -13.71 6.68
C ILE A 315 -35.41 -14.50 5.35
N ARG A 316 -35.41 -13.81 4.20
CA ARG A 316 -35.24 -14.43 2.88
C ARG A 316 -33.85 -15.05 2.66
N VAL A 317 -32.80 -14.44 3.20
CA VAL A 317 -31.43 -14.96 3.15
C VAL A 317 -31.29 -16.17 4.06
N ILE A 318 -31.84 -16.12 5.28
CA ILE A 318 -31.85 -17.26 6.22
C ILE A 318 -32.54 -18.48 5.58
N LYS A 319 -33.72 -18.29 4.96
CA LYS A 319 -34.40 -19.36 4.22
C LYS A 319 -33.57 -19.93 3.07
N ARG A 320 -32.71 -19.11 2.43
CA ARG A 320 -31.82 -19.57 1.36
C ARG A 320 -30.63 -20.36 1.90
N VAL A 321 -30.09 -19.99 3.07
CA VAL A 321 -29.11 -20.82 3.81
C VAL A 321 -29.72 -22.17 4.20
N ASP A 322 -30.93 -22.18 4.75
CA ASP A 322 -31.65 -23.42 5.07
C ASP A 322 -31.93 -24.27 3.81
N GLN A 323 -32.23 -23.64 2.67
CA GLN A 323 -32.38 -24.33 1.39
C GLN A 323 -31.06 -24.96 0.93
N THR A 324 -29.96 -24.21 0.92
CA THR A 324 -28.65 -24.73 0.48
C THR A 324 -28.11 -25.83 1.42
N LEU A 325 -28.41 -25.78 2.73
CA LEU A 325 -28.12 -26.90 3.63
C LEU A 325 -28.86 -28.18 3.20
N GLN A 326 -30.12 -28.09 2.80
CA GLN A 326 -30.89 -29.23 2.30
C GLN A 326 -30.38 -29.74 0.95
N GLU A 327 -29.99 -28.83 0.03
CA GLU A 327 -29.37 -29.16 -1.26
C GLU A 327 -28.04 -29.92 -1.06
N LEU A 328 -27.28 -29.59 -0.01
CA LEU A 328 -26.06 -30.29 0.40
C LEU A 328 -26.32 -31.57 1.24
N GLY A 329 -27.58 -31.98 1.43
CA GLY A 329 -27.95 -33.15 2.23
C GLY A 329 -27.76 -32.99 3.75
N VAL A 330 -27.48 -31.78 4.23
CA VAL A 330 -27.28 -31.47 5.64
C VAL A 330 -28.63 -31.20 6.32
N ASN A 331 -28.85 -31.84 7.47
CA ASN A 331 -30.09 -31.68 8.22
C ASN A 331 -30.13 -30.29 8.88
N LEU A 332 -31.23 -29.55 8.70
CA LEU A 332 -31.45 -28.20 9.26
C LEU A 332 -31.18 -28.10 10.77
N LYS A 333 -31.40 -29.20 11.48
CA LYS A 333 -30.99 -29.43 12.87
C LYS A 333 -30.12 -30.70 12.92
N PRO A 334 -28.96 -30.68 13.58
CA PRO A 334 -28.13 -31.87 13.75
C PRO A 334 -28.87 -33.01 14.47
N LYS A 335 -28.85 -34.21 13.87
CA LYS A 335 -29.48 -35.41 14.44
C LYS A 335 -28.85 -35.83 15.79
N VAL A 336 -27.55 -35.59 15.97
CA VAL A 336 -26.82 -35.86 17.22
C VAL A 336 -26.13 -34.58 17.68
N PRO A 337 -26.77 -33.76 18.54
CA PRO A 337 -26.24 -32.46 18.98
C PRO A 337 -25.15 -32.60 20.06
N THR A 338 -23.97 -33.09 19.64
CA THR A 338 -22.73 -33.02 20.43
C THR A 338 -22.13 -31.62 20.35
N LYS A 339 -21.24 -31.25 21.30
CA LYS A 339 -20.62 -29.91 21.30
C LYS A 339 -19.91 -29.60 19.98
N ALA A 340 -19.14 -30.55 19.45
CA ALA A 340 -18.42 -30.40 18.19
C ALA A 340 -19.40 -30.21 17.01
N VAL A 341 -20.35 -31.14 16.82
CA VAL A 341 -21.32 -31.07 15.71
C VAL A 341 -22.15 -29.78 15.73
N CYS A 342 -22.47 -29.24 16.92
CA CYS A 342 -23.13 -27.94 17.04
C CYS A 342 -22.26 -26.76 16.59
N VAL A 343 -20.95 -26.79 16.84
CA VAL A 343 -20.00 -25.75 16.41
C VAL A 343 -19.83 -25.77 14.89
N GLU A 344 -19.50 -26.93 14.31
CA GLU A 344 -19.35 -27.10 12.85
C GLU A 344 -20.62 -26.68 12.08
N HIS A 345 -21.81 -27.01 12.60
CA HIS A 345 -23.09 -26.62 12.00
C HIS A 345 -23.38 -25.11 12.09
N ILE A 346 -22.85 -24.42 13.12
CA ILE A 346 -22.93 -22.95 13.23
C ILE A 346 -21.95 -22.29 12.26
N GLU A 347 -20.73 -22.83 12.16
CA GLU A 347 -19.68 -22.36 11.27
C GLU A 347 -20.10 -22.46 9.80
N LEU A 348 -20.60 -23.61 9.37
CA LEU A 348 -21.18 -23.81 8.03
C LEU A 348 -22.31 -22.81 7.70
N ARG A 349 -23.15 -22.44 8.69
CA ARG A 349 -24.19 -21.41 8.50
C ARG A 349 -23.61 -20.01 8.32
N ASN A 350 -22.51 -19.66 9.00
CA ASN A 350 -21.80 -18.39 8.80
C ASN A 350 -21.10 -18.34 7.44
N GLU A 351 -20.49 -19.44 7.00
CA GLU A 351 -19.87 -19.55 5.68
C GLU A 351 -20.90 -19.40 4.56
N LEU A 352 -22.05 -20.08 4.64
CA LEU A 352 -23.14 -19.94 3.67
C LEU A 352 -23.72 -18.51 3.63
N LEU A 353 -23.86 -17.83 4.77
CA LEU A 353 -24.25 -16.42 4.80
C LEU A 353 -23.21 -15.52 4.10
N THR A 354 -21.93 -15.79 4.32
CA THR A 354 -20.82 -15.06 3.71
C THR A 354 -20.78 -15.27 2.20
N LEU A 355 -20.92 -16.52 1.76
CA LEU A 355 -20.98 -16.91 0.34
C LEU A 355 -22.15 -16.22 -0.38
N LEU A 356 -23.36 -16.20 0.20
CA LEU A 356 -24.52 -15.51 -0.39
C LEU A 356 -24.31 -13.99 -0.48
N ASN A 357 -23.61 -13.38 0.48
CA ASN A 357 -23.26 -11.96 0.43
C ASN A 357 -22.22 -11.66 -0.67
N LEU A 358 -21.18 -12.50 -0.79
CA LEU A 358 -20.17 -12.39 -1.84
C LEU A 358 -20.76 -12.60 -3.24
N GLN A 359 -21.66 -13.58 -3.42
CA GLN A 359 -22.40 -13.76 -4.69
C GLN A 359 -23.18 -12.50 -5.08
N LYS A 360 -23.85 -11.85 -4.12
CA LYS A 360 -24.57 -10.59 -4.36
C LYS A 360 -23.62 -9.44 -4.75
N GLN A 361 -22.46 -9.34 -4.11
CA GLN A 361 -21.45 -8.34 -4.45
C GLN A 361 -20.86 -8.58 -5.84
N LEU A 362 -20.57 -9.84 -6.18
CA LEU A 362 -20.06 -10.27 -7.48
C LEU A 362 -21.07 -9.90 -8.59
N GLN A 363 -22.34 -10.25 -8.43
CA GLN A 363 -23.40 -9.86 -9.39
C GLN A 363 -23.54 -8.33 -9.53
N SER A 364 -23.39 -7.57 -8.44
CA SER A 364 -23.38 -6.10 -8.51
C SER A 364 -22.19 -5.58 -9.33
N LYS A 365 -21.00 -6.19 -9.17
CA LYS A 365 -19.80 -5.81 -9.91
C LYS A 365 -19.84 -6.24 -11.38
N GLU A 366 -20.41 -7.40 -11.70
CA GLU A 366 -20.67 -7.82 -13.07
C GLU A 366 -21.68 -6.90 -13.77
N ALA A 367 -22.72 -6.44 -13.07
CA ALA A 367 -23.66 -5.46 -13.59
C ALA A 367 -23.00 -4.09 -13.83
N GLU A 368 -22.17 -3.60 -12.90
CA GLU A 368 -21.36 -2.38 -13.09
C GLU A 368 -20.43 -2.49 -14.31
N VAL A 369 -19.70 -3.60 -14.45
CA VAL A 369 -18.80 -3.86 -15.59
C VAL A 369 -19.58 -3.94 -16.91
N SER A 370 -20.74 -4.58 -16.91
CA SER A 370 -21.60 -4.70 -18.10
C SER A 370 -22.13 -3.33 -18.53
N ALA A 371 -22.65 -2.53 -17.60
CA ALA A 371 -23.10 -1.17 -17.88
C ALA A 371 -21.97 -0.26 -18.38
N ASN A 372 -20.77 -0.38 -17.81
CA ASN A 372 -19.62 0.41 -18.24
C ASN A 372 -19.13 0.02 -19.64
N ARG A 373 -19.21 -1.27 -19.99
CA ARG A 373 -18.93 -1.80 -21.34
C ARG A 373 -19.94 -1.31 -22.38
N GLU A 374 -21.21 -1.21 -22.00
CA GLU A 374 -22.28 -0.73 -22.89
C GLU A 374 -22.18 0.79 -23.12
N ASN A 375 -21.88 1.57 -22.08
CA ASN A 375 -21.62 3.02 -22.19
C ASN A 375 -20.38 3.33 -23.06
N SER A 376 -19.36 2.47 -23.05
CA SER A 376 -18.17 2.60 -23.91
C SER A 376 -18.48 2.50 -25.41
N PHE A 377 -19.66 2.02 -25.81
CA PHE A 377 -20.04 1.89 -27.23
C PHE A 377 -20.82 3.11 -27.76
N THR A 378 -21.32 3.98 -26.87
CA THR A 378 -22.12 5.16 -27.25
C THR A 378 -21.32 6.45 -27.38
N GLU A 379 -20.07 6.50 -26.89
CA GLU A 379 -19.25 7.71 -26.85
C GLU A 379 -17.96 7.58 -27.68
N ALA A 380 -18.12 7.42 -29.00
CA ALA A 380 -17.03 7.51 -29.97
C ALA A 380 -17.19 8.76 -30.87
N PRO A 381 -16.52 9.88 -30.56
CA PRO A 381 -16.50 11.05 -31.45
C PRO A 381 -15.74 10.72 -32.74
N SER A 382 -16.32 11.10 -33.88
CA SER A 382 -15.70 10.87 -35.19
C SER A 382 -14.42 11.71 -35.36
N THR A 383 -13.31 11.05 -35.71
CA THR A 383 -12.02 11.70 -35.96
C THR A 383 -12.05 12.56 -37.23
N PRO A 384 -11.67 13.86 -37.18
CA PRO A 384 -11.68 14.72 -38.37
C PRO A 384 -10.50 14.42 -39.31
N LYS A 385 -10.79 14.34 -40.62
CA LYS A 385 -9.75 14.19 -41.66
C LYS A 385 -9.02 15.51 -41.88
N ARG A 386 -7.68 15.44 -42.01
CA ARG A 386 -6.85 16.54 -42.54
C ARG A 386 -7.05 16.69 -44.05
N SER A 387 -7.08 17.92 -44.55
CA SER A 387 -6.90 18.24 -45.98
C SER A 387 -6.06 19.50 -46.15
N ASN A 388 -4.94 19.39 -46.88
CA ASN A 388 -4.13 20.53 -47.32
C ASN A 388 -4.72 21.15 -48.59
N ARG A 389 -4.81 22.48 -48.66
CA ARG A 389 -4.21 23.31 -49.74
C ARG A 389 -4.39 24.82 -49.52
N ASP A 390 -3.39 25.56 -49.99
CA ASP A 390 -3.28 27.03 -50.00
C ASP A 390 -4.25 27.73 -50.96
N ILE A 391 -4.49 29.04 -50.73
CA ILE A 391 -4.45 30.15 -51.71
C ILE A 391 -4.68 31.53 -51.00
N ASP A 392 -4.29 32.62 -51.67
CA ASP A 392 -3.78 33.91 -51.17
C ASP A 392 -4.75 35.07 -50.77
N ARG A 393 -4.32 35.84 -49.73
CA ARG A 393 -4.40 37.34 -49.54
C ARG A 393 -5.77 38.04 -49.21
N PRO A 394 -5.84 39.38 -48.88
CA PRO A 394 -5.97 39.85 -47.47
C PRO A 394 -6.99 41.00 -47.16
N PHE A 395 -7.26 41.30 -45.86
CA PHE A 395 -7.78 42.57 -45.23
C PHE A 395 -9.09 43.21 -45.79
N ASN A 396 -10.04 43.82 -45.06
CA ASN A 396 -10.19 44.40 -43.70
C ASN A 396 -11.71 44.30 -43.27
N PRO A 397 -12.22 44.83 -42.13
CA PRO A 397 -13.53 44.46 -41.56
C PRO A 397 -14.66 45.49 -41.80
N ASP A 398 -15.94 45.12 -41.50
CA ASP A 398 -16.75 45.77 -40.44
C ASP A 398 -18.21 45.25 -40.30
N ALA A 399 -18.68 45.28 -39.05
CA ALA A 399 -20.01 45.68 -38.53
C ALA A 399 -21.38 45.22 -39.13
N ILE A 400 -22.24 44.75 -38.20
CA ILE A 400 -23.71 44.96 -38.08
C ILE A 400 -24.67 44.25 -39.07
N GLY A 401 -25.68 43.55 -38.51
CA GLY A 401 -26.88 43.10 -39.22
C GLY A 401 -27.80 42.20 -38.37
N PHE A 402 -29.04 42.62 -38.11
CA PHE A 402 -30.02 41.98 -37.19
C PHE A 402 -31.29 41.52 -37.95
N THR A 403 -32.22 40.79 -37.30
CA THR A 403 -33.50 40.22 -37.83
C THR A 403 -33.33 39.03 -38.78
N GLY A 404 -34.27 38.10 -39.04
CA GLY A 404 -35.66 37.81 -38.59
C GLY A 404 -36.29 36.80 -39.58
N GLU A 405 -37.24 35.90 -39.29
CA GLU A 405 -37.98 35.51 -38.07
C GLU A 405 -38.42 34.00 -38.21
N ARG A 406 -39.08 33.45 -37.18
CA ARG A 406 -39.70 32.11 -37.00
C ARG A 406 -40.57 31.50 -38.12
N ALA A 407 -40.62 30.16 -38.16
CA ALA A 407 -41.77 29.27 -37.75
C ALA A 407 -41.55 27.81 -38.24
N GLY A 408 -42.01 26.71 -37.60
CA GLY A 408 -42.69 26.49 -36.32
C GLY A 408 -43.51 25.16 -36.31
N LYS A 409 -43.51 24.40 -35.20
CA LYS A 409 -44.45 23.32 -34.72
C LYS A 409 -43.70 22.36 -33.76
N ARG A 410 -44.02 22.32 -32.45
CA ARG A 410 -45.04 21.50 -31.73
C ARG A 410 -44.71 19.98 -31.69
N ASP A 411 -44.81 19.25 -30.57
CA ASP A 411 -45.13 19.62 -29.17
C ASP A 411 -44.82 18.49 -28.15
N HIS A 412 -44.45 18.84 -26.90
CA HIS A 412 -44.73 18.14 -25.61
C HIS A 412 -44.24 16.67 -25.37
N LYS A 413 -43.93 16.14 -24.16
CA LYS A 413 -44.04 16.50 -22.71
C LYS A 413 -43.08 15.53 -21.93
N ARG A 414 -42.33 15.82 -20.86
CA ARG A 414 -42.65 16.20 -19.45
C ARG A 414 -41.33 16.62 -18.76
N LYS A 415 -41.22 17.81 -18.14
CA LYS A 415 -41.55 18.20 -16.74
C LYS A 415 -40.53 17.79 -15.64
N THR A 416 -39.69 18.76 -15.26
CA THR A 416 -39.00 18.86 -13.95
C THR A 416 -38.89 20.34 -13.53
N THR A 417 -39.28 20.65 -12.30
CA THR A 417 -39.22 21.96 -11.61
C THR A 417 -39.30 21.68 -10.10
N GLY A 418 -38.68 22.40 -9.16
CA GLY A 418 -37.85 23.60 -9.29
C GLY A 418 -38.02 24.55 -8.09
N ARG A 419 -37.12 24.41 -7.09
CA ARG A 419 -36.68 25.39 -6.05
C ARG A 419 -37.66 26.10 -5.07
N PHE A 420 -37.37 25.95 -3.76
CA PHE A 420 -37.37 26.97 -2.67
C PHE A 420 -38.77 27.56 -2.28
N ILE A 421 -39.05 28.25 -1.15
CA ILE A 421 -38.28 28.72 0.05
C ILE A 421 -39.18 28.77 1.33
N ASP A 422 -38.64 29.22 2.48
CA ASP A 422 -39.27 29.77 3.72
C ASP A 422 -39.92 28.93 4.86
N ALA A 423 -39.23 29.01 6.02
CA ALA A 423 -39.71 29.32 7.39
C ALA A 423 -40.66 28.37 8.19
N PRO A 424 -40.66 28.42 9.55
CA PRO A 424 -40.99 27.25 10.39
C PRO A 424 -42.42 27.22 10.98
N PRO A 425 -42.90 26.03 11.44
CA PRO A 425 -44.21 25.88 12.08
C PRO A 425 -44.18 25.98 13.61
N SER A 426 -45.25 26.53 14.18
CA SER A 426 -45.69 26.44 15.58
C SER A 426 -47.14 26.95 15.69
N PRO A 427 -47.96 26.58 16.70
CA PRO A 427 -47.97 25.39 17.55
C PRO A 427 -49.37 24.72 17.62
N PRO A 428 -49.55 23.56 18.29
CA PRO A 428 -50.88 23.05 18.65
C PRO A 428 -51.30 23.42 20.10
N GLN A 429 -52.45 24.08 20.23
CA GLN A 429 -53.26 24.11 21.46
C GLN A 429 -54.03 22.77 21.62
N SER A 430 -54.53 22.32 22.78
CA SER A 430 -54.43 22.74 24.19
C SER A 430 -54.83 21.55 25.09
N LYS A 431 -54.26 21.43 26.31
CA LYS A 431 -54.94 20.85 27.49
C LYS A 431 -54.45 21.54 28.77
N ARG A 432 -55.40 21.96 29.60
CA ARG A 432 -55.21 22.66 30.89
C ARG A 432 -54.86 21.63 31.99
N PRO A 433 -54.08 22.01 33.02
CA PRO A 433 -54.70 22.03 34.34
C PRO A 433 -54.33 23.23 35.24
N ARG A 434 -55.06 23.26 36.35
CA ARG A 434 -55.28 24.30 37.37
C ARG A 434 -54.03 24.80 38.12
N LYS A 435 -54.04 26.11 38.38
CA LYS A 435 -53.36 26.88 39.44
C LYS A 435 -52.78 26.09 40.64
N LEU A 436 -51.53 26.41 40.99
CA LEU A 436 -51.11 26.60 42.39
C LEU A 436 -50.62 28.06 42.54
N LYS A 437 -50.80 28.62 43.74
CA LYS A 437 -50.41 29.98 44.13
C LYS A 437 -49.46 29.84 45.33
N GLY A 438 -48.38 30.62 45.36
CA GLY A 438 -47.41 30.60 46.47
C GLY A 438 -47.83 31.43 47.68
N SER A 439 -46.94 31.44 48.68
CA SER A 439 -47.09 31.92 50.08
C SER A 439 -47.97 31.00 50.94
N ASP A 440 -47.56 30.57 52.14
CA ASP A 440 -46.31 30.84 52.92
C ASP A 440 -45.30 29.68 52.89
#